data_AF-R1D7Z2-F1
#
_entry.id   AF-R1D7Z2-F1
#
_cell.length_a   1.000
_cell.length_b   1.000
_cell.length_c   1.000
_cell.angle_alpha   90.00
_cell.angle_beta   90.00
_cell.angle_gamma   90.00
#
_symmetry.space_group_name_H-M   'P 1'
#
loop_
_entity.id
_entity.type
_entity.pdbx_description
1 polymer ?
#
loop_
_entity_poly.entity_id
_entity_poly.type
_entity_poly.pdbx_seq_one_letter_code
_entity_poly.pdbx_strand_id
1 'polypeptide(L)'
;MAQGCPSFKELGLDLRLLKAVQKLGLETPTPVQARCIPLALAGKDVLAKAPTGSGKTYAYVVPMLQKVLTRQDAAPGPTLSPGALVLVPTRELCQQVYGVARGLLGAAGAGSMRVSLLAAAADGAAMRAGRQPDVLADLLLSYGYGEDMAALGEKLPPSRVSPRAA
;
A
#
# COMPACT_ATOMS: atom_id res chain seq x y z
N MET A 1 18.22 24.84 -5.69
CA MET A 1 18.22 24.91 -4.22
C MET A 1 18.01 23.51 -3.68
N ALA A 2 19.02 22.92 -3.03
CA ALA A 2 18.89 21.61 -2.38
C ALA A 2 18.03 21.80 -1.13
N GLN A 3 16.72 21.58 -1.25
CA GLN A 3 15.85 21.47 -0.09
C GLN A 3 16.38 20.30 0.74
N GLY A 4 16.76 20.55 2.00
CA GLY A 4 17.20 19.50 2.92
C GLY A 4 16.17 18.39 2.92
N CYS A 5 16.61 17.14 2.74
CA CYS A 5 15.69 16.02 2.74
C CYS A 5 15.00 15.96 4.12
N PRO A 6 13.65 15.95 4.17
CA PRO A 6 12.95 15.94 5.44
C PRO A 6 13.27 14.66 6.20
N SER A 7 13.38 14.75 7.52
CA SER A 7 13.54 13.55 8.35
C SER A 7 12.23 12.77 8.44
N PHE A 8 12.26 11.46 8.75
CA PHE A 8 11.02 10.70 8.97
C PHE A 8 10.11 11.32 10.05
N LYS A 9 10.68 12.00 11.03
CA LYS A 9 9.95 12.71 12.10
C LYS A 9 9.12 13.88 11.56
N GLU A 10 9.59 14.54 10.51
CA GLU A 10 8.89 15.66 9.86
C GLU A 10 7.75 15.20 8.93
N LEU A 11 7.65 13.90 8.64
CA LEU A 11 6.62 13.35 7.75
C LEU A 11 5.25 13.14 8.42
N GLY A 12 5.10 13.48 9.71
CA GLY A 12 3.84 13.34 10.45
C GLY A 12 3.49 11.90 10.83
N LEU A 13 4.51 11.07 11.09
CA LEU A 13 4.33 9.67 11.45
C LEU A 13 4.06 9.47 12.94
N ASP A 14 3.25 8.45 13.28
CA ASP A 14 3.02 7.99 14.64
C ASP A 14 4.34 7.53 15.29
N LEU A 15 4.51 7.79 16.59
CA LEU A 15 5.72 7.43 17.34
C LEU A 15 6.06 5.94 17.26
N ARG A 16 5.05 5.06 17.20
CA ARG A 16 5.23 3.61 17.03
C ARG A 16 5.88 3.28 15.69
N LEU A 17 5.40 3.90 14.61
CA LEU A 17 5.96 3.72 13.27
C LEU A 17 7.33 4.37 13.13
N LEU A 18 7.57 5.52 13.75
CA LEU A 18 8.91 6.14 13.77
C LEU A 18 9.94 5.24 14.45
N LYS A 19 9.58 4.62 15.58
CA LYS A 19 10.43 3.62 16.25
C LYS A 19 10.64 2.39 15.36
N ALA A 20 9.61 1.94 14.65
CA ALA A 20 9.70 0.80 13.76
C ALA A 20 10.67 1.05 12.60
N VAL A 21 10.53 2.20 11.94
CA VAL A 21 11.39 2.65 10.83
C VAL A 21 12.85 2.75 11.29
N GLN A 22 13.10 3.34 12.46
CA GLN A 22 14.46 3.39 13.04
C GLN A 22 15.03 2.01 13.37
N LYS A 23 14.24 1.11 13.96
CA LYS A 23 14.67 -0.28 14.26
C LYS A 23 15.00 -1.08 13.00
N LEU A 24 14.35 -0.78 11.89
CA LEU A 24 14.63 -1.38 10.59
C LEU A 24 15.82 -0.73 9.86
N GLY A 25 16.52 0.21 10.50
CA GLY A 25 17.69 0.89 9.93
C GLY A 25 17.35 1.95 8.87
N LEU A 26 16.11 2.43 8.83
CA LEU A 26 15.69 3.48 7.91
C LEU A 26 15.96 4.86 8.55
N GLU A 27 17.15 5.39 8.32
CA GLU A 27 17.58 6.67 8.91
C GLU A 27 16.99 7.88 8.20
N THR A 28 17.10 7.91 6.86
CA THR A 28 16.69 9.05 6.03
C THR A 28 15.70 8.57 4.95
N PRO A 29 14.56 9.25 4.77
CA PRO A 29 13.61 8.86 3.74
C PRO A 29 14.19 9.11 2.35
N THR A 30 13.95 8.17 1.43
CA THR A 30 14.33 8.38 0.03
C THR A 30 13.48 9.49 -0.60
N PRO A 31 13.93 10.11 -1.72
CA PRO A 31 13.16 11.19 -2.36
C PRO A 31 11.72 10.82 -2.73
N VAL A 32 11.48 9.56 -3.11
CA VAL A 32 10.11 9.06 -3.38
C VAL A 32 9.29 8.94 -2.09
N GLN A 33 9.88 8.48 -0.99
CA GLN A 33 9.22 8.38 0.31
C GLN A 33 8.87 9.77 0.86
N ALA A 34 9.83 10.68 0.87
CA ALA A 34 9.65 12.06 1.34
C ALA A 34 8.50 12.79 0.63
N ARG A 35 8.29 12.50 -0.66
CA ARG A 35 7.20 13.09 -1.45
C ARG A 35 5.87 12.34 -1.30
N CYS A 36 5.89 11.01 -1.28
CA CYS A 36 4.67 10.20 -1.30
C CYS A 36 4.01 10.09 0.09
N ILE A 37 4.80 9.95 1.15
CA ILE A 37 4.29 9.68 2.50
C ILE A 37 3.35 10.80 2.97
N PRO A 38 3.72 12.10 2.92
CA PRO A 38 2.82 13.17 3.37
C PRO A 38 1.53 13.26 2.54
N LEU A 39 1.62 13.04 1.22
CA LEU A 39 0.45 13.06 0.33
C LEU A 39 -0.50 11.91 0.64
N ALA A 40 0.03 10.71 0.84
CA ALA A 40 -0.76 9.54 1.18
C ALA A 40 -1.43 9.68 2.56
N LEU A 41 -0.71 10.21 3.57
CA LEU A 41 -1.27 10.50 4.90
C LEU A 41 -2.41 11.52 4.82
N ALA A 42 -2.28 12.54 3.96
CA ALA A 42 -3.32 13.53 3.70
C ALA A 42 -4.55 12.97 2.93
N GLY A 43 -4.58 11.66 2.64
CA GLY A 43 -5.71 11.03 1.97
C GLY A 43 -5.74 11.22 0.45
N LYS A 44 -4.66 11.73 -0.16
CA LYS A 44 -4.60 11.93 -1.61
C LYS A 44 -4.23 10.65 -2.35
N ASP A 45 -4.72 10.52 -3.58
CA ASP A 45 -4.26 9.51 -4.52
C ASP A 45 -2.87 9.86 -5.04
N VAL A 46 -1.95 8.89 -5.02
CA VAL A 46 -0.54 9.11 -5.34
C VAL A 46 -0.07 8.12 -6.41
N LEU A 47 0.39 8.66 -7.54
CA LEU A 47 1.13 7.91 -8.55
C LEU A 47 2.63 8.13 -8.37
N ALA A 48 3.36 7.09 -8.00
CA ALA A 48 4.80 7.16 -7.77
C ALA A 48 5.59 6.48 -8.90
N LYS A 49 6.36 7.27 -9.68
CA LYS A 49 7.32 6.77 -10.68
C LYS A 49 8.75 6.92 -10.17
N ALA A 50 9.41 5.80 -9.89
CA ALA A 50 10.81 5.76 -9.46
C ALA A 50 11.46 4.42 -9.85
N PRO A 51 12.80 4.34 -10.01
CA PRO A 51 13.48 3.09 -10.35
C PRO A 51 13.34 2.01 -9.26
N THR A 52 13.62 0.76 -9.61
CA THR A 52 13.71 -0.33 -8.62
C THR A 52 14.80 -0.01 -7.59
N GLY A 53 14.63 -0.50 -6.35
CA GLY A 53 15.54 -0.15 -5.25
C GLY A 53 15.35 1.24 -4.63
N SER A 54 14.53 2.14 -5.20
CA SER A 54 14.29 3.49 -4.62
C SER A 54 13.48 3.52 -3.32
N GLY A 55 13.14 2.38 -2.72
CA GLY A 55 12.36 2.32 -1.49
C GLY A 55 10.85 2.59 -1.66
N LYS A 56 10.30 2.37 -2.86
CA LYS A 56 8.86 2.55 -3.14
C LYS A 56 7.94 1.75 -2.22
N THR A 57 8.38 0.56 -1.78
CA THR A 57 7.60 -0.28 -0.87
C THR A 57 7.27 0.44 0.43
N TYR A 58 8.27 1.00 1.11
CA TYR A 58 8.05 1.80 2.32
C TYR A 58 7.24 3.07 2.03
N ALA A 59 7.34 3.64 0.83
CA ALA A 59 6.62 4.86 0.46
C ALA A 59 5.09 4.71 0.48
N TYR A 60 4.56 3.50 0.22
CA TYR A 60 3.12 3.22 0.35
C TYR A 60 2.77 2.40 1.61
N VAL A 61 3.64 1.50 2.07
CA VAL A 61 3.34 0.66 3.26
C VAL A 61 3.29 1.49 4.54
N VAL A 62 4.23 2.42 4.74
CA VAL A 62 4.28 3.24 5.96
C VAL A 62 3.00 4.07 6.16
N PRO A 63 2.54 4.89 5.20
CA PRO A 63 1.31 5.67 5.37
C PRO A 63 0.05 4.80 5.41
N MET A 64 0.06 3.64 4.75
CA MET A 64 -1.02 2.66 4.85
C MET A 64 -1.15 2.12 6.28
N LEU A 65 -0.06 1.65 6.89
CA LEU A 65 -0.07 1.15 8.26
C LEU A 65 -0.48 2.22 9.26
N GLN A 66 -0.05 3.48 9.06
CA GLN A 66 -0.49 4.58 9.92
C GLN A 66 -2.00 4.75 9.91
N LYS A 67 -2.63 4.76 8.73
CA LYS A 67 -4.09 4.89 8.62
C LYS A 67 -4.82 3.75 9.30
N VAL A 68 -4.31 2.53 9.18
CA VAL A 68 -4.89 1.36 9.85
C VAL A 68 -4.75 1.48 11.37
N LEU A 69 -3.58 1.87 11.88
CA LEU A 69 -3.35 2.12 13.31
C LEU A 69 -4.29 3.20 13.86
N THR A 70 -4.36 4.36 13.18
CA THR A 70 -5.24 5.46 13.59
C THR A 70 -6.70 5.04 13.62
N ARG A 71 -7.15 4.23 12.64
CA ARG A 71 -8.53 3.71 12.61
C ARG A 71 -8.80 2.76 13.79
N GLN A 72 -7.85 1.88 14.12
CA GLN A 72 -8.00 0.98 15.27
C GLN A 72 -8.01 1.73 16.61
N ASP A 73 -7.18 2.76 16.77
CA ASP A 73 -7.17 3.59 17.97
C ASP A 73 -8.50 4.38 18.11
N ALA A 74 -9.09 4.83 17.00
CA ALA A 74 -10.35 5.57 16.99
C ALA A 74 -11.59 4.69 17.24
N ALA A 75 -11.58 3.45 16.77
CA ALA A 75 -12.68 2.50 16.92
C ALA A 75 -12.13 1.12 17.31
N PRO A 76 -11.74 0.92 18.59
CA PRO A 76 -11.20 -0.34 19.06
C PRO A 76 -12.29 -1.41 19.07
N GLY A 77 -12.09 -2.48 18.31
CA GLY A 77 -13.03 -3.60 18.19
C GLY A 77 -12.73 -4.50 16.99
N PRO A 78 -13.38 -5.68 16.89
CA PRO A 78 -13.23 -6.54 15.72
C PRO A 78 -13.78 -5.85 14.48
N THR A 79 -12.94 -5.64 13.47
CA THR A 79 -13.35 -5.08 12.18
C THR A 79 -13.92 -6.16 11.27
N LEU A 80 -15.02 -5.84 10.58
CA LEU A 80 -15.71 -6.68 9.60
C LEU A 80 -15.15 -6.56 8.15
N SER A 81 -14.07 -5.81 7.97
CA SER A 81 -13.37 -5.69 6.68
C SER A 81 -11.89 -5.32 6.87
N PRO A 82 -10.99 -5.70 5.95
CA PRO A 82 -9.62 -5.20 5.96
C PRO A 82 -9.55 -3.68 5.84
N GLY A 83 -8.66 -3.06 6.61
CA GLY A 83 -8.40 -1.62 6.61
C GLY A 83 -7.53 -1.16 5.45
N ALA A 84 -6.78 -2.07 4.82
CA ALA A 84 -5.98 -1.80 3.62
C ALA A 84 -5.84 -3.02 2.72
N LEU A 85 -5.70 -2.78 1.40
CA LEU A 85 -5.43 -3.76 0.37
C LEU A 85 -4.21 -3.34 -0.45
N VAL A 86 -3.22 -4.24 -0.57
CA VAL A 86 -2.07 -4.06 -1.45
C VAL A 86 -2.14 -5.09 -2.56
N LEU A 87 -2.18 -4.63 -3.81
CA LEU A 87 -2.18 -5.49 -4.98
C LEU A 87 -0.76 -5.57 -5.56
N VAL A 88 -0.30 -6.79 -5.83
CA VAL A 88 1.03 -7.04 -6.40
C VAL A 88 0.97 -8.07 -7.53
N PRO A 89 1.87 -7.99 -8.53
CA PRO A 89 1.75 -8.82 -9.73
C PRO A 89 2.28 -10.25 -9.56
N THR A 90 3.14 -10.52 -8.56
CA THR A 90 3.70 -11.87 -8.35
C THR A 90 3.67 -12.29 -6.88
N ARG A 91 3.71 -13.61 -6.65
CA ARG A 91 3.68 -14.20 -5.30
C ARG A 91 4.90 -13.81 -4.48
N GLU A 92 6.06 -13.79 -5.12
CA GLU A 92 7.34 -13.44 -4.51
C GLU A 92 7.31 -11.99 -4.04
N LEU A 93 6.78 -11.08 -4.86
CA LEU A 93 6.58 -9.68 -4.46
C LEU A 93 5.56 -9.57 -3.32
N CYS A 94 4.52 -10.40 -3.31
CA CYS A 94 3.54 -10.45 -2.23
C CYS A 94 4.18 -10.84 -0.90
N GLN A 95 5.03 -11.87 -0.90
CA GLN A 95 5.80 -12.30 0.26
C GLN A 95 6.77 -11.22 0.74
N GLN A 96 7.44 -10.52 -0.18
CA GLN A 96 8.33 -9.41 0.17
C GLN A 96 7.57 -8.26 0.86
N VAL A 97 6.45 -7.83 0.29
CA VAL A 97 5.61 -6.76 0.86
C VAL A 97 5.02 -7.19 2.20
N TYR A 98 4.56 -8.43 2.32
CA TYR A 98 4.08 -9.00 3.57
C TYR A 98 5.15 -8.98 4.66
N GLY A 99 6.39 -9.38 4.33
CA GLY A 99 7.52 -9.33 5.24
C GLY A 99 7.82 -7.91 5.72
N VAL A 100 7.79 -6.93 4.82
CA VAL A 100 7.96 -5.50 5.17
C VAL A 100 6.85 -5.03 6.11
N ALA A 101 5.58 -5.32 5.79
CA ALA A 101 4.45 -4.91 6.61
C ALA A 101 4.51 -5.55 8.01
N ARG A 102 4.82 -6.85 8.11
CA ARG A 102 4.98 -7.54 9.39
C ARG A 102 6.17 -7.03 10.20
N GLY A 103 7.30 -6.75 9.54
CA GLY A 103 8.48 -6.19 10.21
C GLY A 103 8.19 -4.83 10.84
N LEU A 104 7.51 -3.95 10.10
CA LEU A 104 7.08 -2.64 10.61
C LEU A 104 6.12 -2.77 11.78
N LEU A 105 5.11 -3.65 11.70
CA LEU A 105 4.13 -3.83 12.78
C LEU A 105 4.72 -4.46 14.03
N GLY A 106 5.57 -5.48 13.86
CA GLY A 106 6.29 -6.10 14.97
C GLY A 106 7.18 -5.09 15.69
N ALA A 107 7.91 -4.26 14.94
CA ALA A 107 8.78 -3.24 15.51
C ALA A 107 8.00 -2.07 16.14
N ALA A 108 6.79 -1.78 15.65
CA ALA A 108 5.86 -0.78 16.18
C ALA A 108 5.13 -1.23 17.46
N GLY A 109 5.18 -2.53 17.80
CA GLY A 109 4.46 -3.07 18.96
C GLY A 109 2.95 -3.21 18.74
N ALA A 110 2.50 -3.20 17.48
CA ALA A 110 1.08 -3.33 17.11
C ALA A 110 0.65 -4.80 17.02
N GLY A 111 0.80 -5.55 18.12
CA GLY A 111 0.55 -7.01 18.15
C GLY A 111 -0.90 -7.43 17.86
N SER A 112 -1.86 -6.51 17.98
CA SER A 112 -3.27 -6.76 17.67
C SER A 112 -3.56 -6.77 16.17
N MET A 113 -2.72 -6.12 15.36
CA MET A 113 -2.90 -6.03 13.91
C MET A 113 -2.48 -7.31 13.22
N ARG A 114 -3.30 -7.76 12.27
CA ARG A 114 -3.01 -8.94 11.44
C ARG A 114 -2.83 -8.53 9.99
N VAL A 115 -1.72 -8.97 9.41
CA VAL A 115 -1.48 -8.95 7.97
C VAL A 115 -1.71 -10.37 7.47
N SER A 116 -2.48 -10.53 6.39
CA SER A 116 -2.70 -11.83 5.73
C SER A 116 -2.38 -11.75 4.25
N LEU A 117 -2.04 -12.92 3.68
CA LEU A 117 -1.60 -13.06 2.29
C LEU A 117 -2.65 -13.87 1.52
N LEU A 118 -3.46 -13.23 0.67
CA LEU A 118 -4.52 -13.93 -0.05
C LEU A 118 -3.98 -14.87 -1.14
N ALA A 119 -2.78 -14.58 -1.64
CA ALA A 119 -2.11 -15.27 -2.74
C ALA A 119 -1.80 -16.77 -2.50
N ALA A 120 -1.88 -17.25 -1.26
CA ALA A 120 -1.74 -18.65 -0.93
C ALA A 120 -3.11 -19.23 -0.60
N ALA A 121 -3.50 -20.30 -1.29
CA ALA A 121 -4.67 -21.11 -0.97
C ALA A 121 -4.71 -21.61 0.51
N ALA A 122 -3.65 -21.37 1.29
CA ALA A 122 -3.58 -21.59 2.72
C ALA A 122 -4.44 -20.62 3.57
N ASP A 123 -4.64 -19.37 3.13
CA ASP A 123 -5.37 -18.35 3.92
C ASP A 123 -6.87 -18.24 3.56
N GLY A 124 -7.32 -18.93 2.51
CA GLY A 124 -8.75 -19.04 2.20
C GLY A 124 -9.56 -19.74 3.31
N ALA A 125 -8.91 -20.64 4.05
CA ALA A 125 -9.48 -21.29 5.23
C ALA A 125 -9.60 -20.32 6.44
N ALA A 126 -8.64 -19.41 6.61
CA ALA A 126 -8.65 -18.42 7.70
C ALA A 126 -9.74 -17.34 7.49
N MET A 127 -9.96 -16.92 6.23
CA MET A 127 -11.08 -16.02 5.87
C MET A 127 -12.46 -16.67 6.08
N ARG A 128 -12.59 -17.97 5.80
CA ARG A 128 -13.84 -18.74 6.03
C ARG A 128 -14.12 -18.99 7.52
N ALA A 129 -13.09 -18.93 8.38
CA ALA A 129 -13.20 -19.12 9.83
C ALA A 129 -13.57 -17.84 10.61
N GLY A 130 -14.00 -16.76 9.93
CA GLY A 130 -14.48 -15.53 10.59
C GLY A 130 -13.39 -14.65 11.22
N ARG A 131 -12.12 -14.89 10.92
CA ARG A 131 -10.98 -14.16 11.50
C ARG A 131 -10.35 -13.26 10.44
N GLN A 132 -10.76 -12.00 10.43
CA GLN A 132 -10.41 -11.09 9.34
C GLN A 132 -9.10 -10.33 9.57
N PRO A 133 -8.30 -10.09 8.51
CA PRO A 133 -7.07 -9.32 8.58
C PRO A 133 -7.31 -7.81 8.48
N ASP A 134 -6.42 -7.02 9.06
CA ASP A 134 -6.44 -5.55 8.95
C ASP A 134 -5.75 -5.06 7.68
N VAL A 135 -4.80 -5.84 7.16
CA VAL A 135 -4.10 -5.57 5.89
C VAL A 135 -4.11 -6.82 5.04
N LEU A 136 -4.64 -6.71 3.83
CA LEU A 136 -4.68 -7.76 2.84
C LEU A 136 -3.64 -7.47 1.77
N ALA A 137 -2.67 -8.37 1.58
CA ALA A 137 -1.84 -8.36 0.39
C ALA A 137 -2.40 -9.41 -0.57
N ASP A 138 -2.93 -8.96 -1.71
CA ASP A 138 -3.55 -9.83 -2.71
C ASP A 138 -2.72 -9.85 -3.99
N LEU A 139 -2.68 -11.03 -4.60
CA LEU A 139 -2.05 -11.25 -5.88
C LEU A 139 -3.01 -10.76 -6.95
N LEU A 140 -2.52 -9.92 -7.85
CA LEU A 140 -3.23 -9.53 -9.06
C LEU A 140 -3.20 -10.72 -10.05
N LEU A 141 -3.68 -11.90 -9.62
CA LEU A 141 -4.15 -12.92 -10.54
C LEU A 141 -5.55 -12.50 -10.94
N SER A 142 -5.59 -11.77 -12.06
CA SER A 142 -6.73 -11.64 -12.97
C SER A 142 -8.05 -12.18 -12.41
N TYR A 143 -8.81 -11.32 -11.75
CA TYR A 143 -10.25 -11.34 -12.01
C TYR A 143 -10.40 -10.99 -13.50
N GLY A 144 -10.51 -12.01 -14.34
CA GLY A 144 -10.91 -11.89 -15.75
C GLY A 144 -10.06 -10.96 -16.62
N TYR A 145 -8.84 -11.39 -16.97
CA TYR A 145 -8.34 -11.18 -18.34
C TYR A 145 -8.79 -12.39 -19.17
N GLY A 146 -10.12 -12.57 -19.26
CA GLY A 146 -10.71 -13.54 -20.17
C GLY A 146 -10.81 -12.87 -21.53
N GLU A 147 -10.17 -13.45 -22.56
CA GLU A 147 -10.61 -13.57 -23.95
C GLU A 147 -11.04 -12.32 -24.78
N ASP A 148 -11.34 -11.16 -24.19
CA ASP A 148 -12.06 -10.05 -24.86
C ASP A 148 -11.17 -8.90 -25.37
N MET A 149 -9.86 -8.93 -25.16
CA MET A 149 -8.96 -7.92 -25.77
C MET A 149 -8.66 -8.20 -27.25
N ALA A 150 -8.90 -9.42 -27.75
CA ALA A 150 -8.92 -9.69 -29.18
C ALA A 150 -10.18 -9.10 -29.86
N ALA A 151 -11.27 -8.94 -29.10
CA ALA A 151 -12.53 -8.37 -29.58
C ALA A 151 -12.58 -6.82 -29.52
N LEU A 152 -11.66 -6.18 -28.78
CA LEU A 152 -11.56 -4.72 -28.66
C LEU A 152 -10.61 -4.06 -29.68
N GLY A 153 -10.04 -4.84 -30.60
CA GLY A 153 -9.20 -4.36 -31.70
C GLY A 153 -9.97 -3.74 -32.88
N GLU A 154 -11.31 -3.84 -32.92
CA GLU A 154 -12.11 -3.34 -34.03
C GLU A 154 -13.26 -2.45 -33.53
N LYS A 155 -13.26 -1.19 -34.00
CA LYS A 155 -14.23 -0.10 -33.73
C LYS A 155 -13.95 0.79 -32.50
N LEU A 156 -12.85 1.54 -32.58
CA LEU A 156 -12.90 2.94 -32.13
C LEU A 156 -13.65 3.78 -33.19
N PRO A 157 -14.74 4.49 -32.87
CA PRO A 157 -15.31 5.46 -33.80
C PRO A 157 -14.36 6.67 -33.95
N PRO A 158 -14.26 7.28 -35.15
CA PRO A 158 -13.37 8.40 -35.37
C PRO A 158 -13.76 9.60 -34.50
N SER A 159 -12.74 10.23 -33.93
CA SER A 159 -12.79 11.41 -33.07
C SER A 159 -13.60 12.56 -33.70
N ARG A 160 -14.66 13.01 -33.02
CA ARG A 160 -15.26 14.32 -33.28
C ARG A 160 -14.41 15.39 -32.59
N VAL A 161 -13.49 15.99 -33.34
CA VAL A 161 -12.90 17.27 -32.98
C VAL A 161 -13.96 18.34 -33.27
N SER A 162 -14.52 18.95 -32.23
CA SER A 162 -15.34 20.15 -32.37
C SER A 162 -14.42 21.37 -32.56
N PRO A 163 -14.57 22.17 -33.64
CA PRO A 163 -13.89 23.46 -33.74
C PRO A 163 -14.54 24.43 -32.75
N ARG A 164 -13.69 25.03 -31.90
CA ARG A 164 -14.06 26.10 -30.97
C ARG A 164 -14.34 27.35 -31.81
N ALA A 165 -15.53 27.91 -31.66
CA ALA A 165 -15.94 29.17 -32.29
C ALA A 165 -15.02 30.33 -31.86
N ALA A 166 -14.60 31.12 -32.84
CA ALA A 166 -14.23 32.52 -32.74
C ALA A 166 -14.59 33.18 -34.08
#